data_AF-A0A975KGP6-F1
#
_entry.id   AF-A0A975KGP6-F1
#
_cell.length_a   1.000
_cell.length_b   1.000
_cell.length_c   1.000
_cell.angle_alpha   90.00
_cell.angle_beta   90.00
_cell.angle_gamma   90.00
#
_symmetry.space_group_name_H-M   'P 1'
#
loop_
_entity.id
_entity.type
_entity.pdbx_description
1 polymer ?
#
loop_
_entity_poly.entity_id
_entity_poly.type
_entity_poly.pdbx_seq_one_letter_code
_entity_poly.pdbx_strand_id
1 'polypeptide(L)'
;MGYWCGCSLLIREGYKATVEWGDGKLHKVTGSSEWIYVTHEYPKPILLYVIRISTEEDDALWGFQDAMHEVDVLDFDCSGCPSLRFLGFSYLEKLDVSCNLHLERLVCNEGRFTTLDLSQNAELKMLDCHYCPKLVSLDLTSCNRLERLNCWLCGSLFHIALSNQSVLKEVNYGDTCLREKSEKHLLRLIDRNGEALFDSLFNMWND
;
A
#
# COMPACT_ATOMS: atom_id res chain seq x y z
N MET A 1 12.95 28.56 -1.77
CA MET A 1 11.88 27.56 -2.02
C MET A 1 12.28 26.34 -1.24
N GLY A 2 11.52 25.99 -0.21
CA GLY A 2 11.69 24.73 0.51
C GLY A 2 11.09 23.57 -0.27
N TYR A 3 11.39 22.36 0.19
CA TYR A 3 10.88 21.11 -0.40
C TYR A 3 9.91 20.47 0.57
N TRP A 4 8.68 20.23 0.12
CA TRP A 4 7.62 19.79 1.01
C TRP A 4 7.34 18.29 0.91
N CYS A 5 7.08 17.68 2.06
CA CYS A 5 6.45 16.37 2.15
C CYS A 5 5.15 16.50 2.94
N GLY A 6 4.14 15.76 2.53
CA GLY A 6 2.85 15.73 3.21
C GLY A 6 2.24 14.34 3.25
N CYS A 7 1.51 14.06 4.33
CA CYS A 7 0.74 12.84 4.50
C CYS A 7 -0.58 13.10 5.22
N SER A 8 -1.52 12.20 5.03
CA SER A 8 -2.85 12.20 5.63
C SER A 8 -2.96 11.03 6.60
N LEU A 9 -3.54 11.28 7.77
CA LEU A 9 -3.68 10.33 8.87
C LEU A 9 -5.15 10.22 9.27
N LEU A 10 -5.67 9.01 9.37
CA LEU A 10 -6.98 8.74 9.95
C LEU A 10 -6.78 8.15 11.35
N ILE A 11 -6.91 9.01 12.36
CA ILE A 11 -6.67 8.68 13.77
C ILE A 11 -7.98 8.81 14.53
N ARG A 12 -8.27 7.85 15.41
CA ARG A 12 -9.46 7.88 16.27
C ARG A 12 -9.51 9.12 17.15
N GLU A 13 -10.72 9.60 17.39
CA GLU A 13 -10.96 10.77 18.23
C GLU A 13 -10.28 10.66 19.60
N GLY A 14 -9.44 11.64 19.93
CA GLY A 14 -8.72 11.73 21.20
C GLY A 14 -7.42 10.91 21.30
N TYR A 15 -7.17 9.99 20.36
CA TYR A 15 -5.93 9.20 20.29
C TYR A 15 -4.82 10.01 19.63
N LYS A 16 -3.57 9.56 19.76
CA LYS A 16 -2.42 10.29 19.21
C LYS A 16 -1.52 9.43 18.34
N ALA A 17 -1.01 10.07 17.29
CA ALA A 17 0.08 9.55 16.48
C ALA A 17 1.21 10.58 16.44
N THR A 18 2.43 10.08 16.20
CA THR A 18 3.61 10.91 15.96
C THR A 18 4.17 10.56 14.59
N VAL A 19 4.37 11.57 13.75
CA VAL A 19 5.13 11.46 12.50
C VAL A 19 6.55 11.93 12.77
N GLU A 20 7.52 11.07 12.53
CA GLU A 20 8.94 11.40 12.52
C GLU A 20 9.40 11.60 11.08
N TRP A 21 9.88 12.80 10.74
CA TRP A 21 10.23 13.17 9.36
C TRP A 21 11.66 12.78 8.96
N GLY A 22 12.37 12.03 9.79
CA GLY A 22 13.74 11.57 9.50
C GLY A 22 14.83 12.64 9.59
N ASP A 23 14.50 13.91 9.82
CA ASP A 23 15.43 15.03 10.08
C ASP A 23 15.51 15.41 11.58
N GLY A 24 14.92 14.57 12.45
CA GLY A 24 14.79 14.81 13.89
C GLY A 24 13.57 15.64 14.28
N LYS A 25 12.75 16.09 13.33
CA LYS A 25 11.46 16.74 13.63
C LYS A 25 10.37 15.71 13.85
N LEU A 26 9.59 15.98 14.89
CA LEU A 26 8.43 15.21 15.29
C LEU A 26 7.18 16.07 15.13
N HIS A 27 6.12 15.50 14.57
CA HIS A 27 4.81 16.11 14.49
C HIS A 27 3.81 15.23 15.24
N LYS A 28 3.32 15.71 16.38
CA LYS A 28 2.28 15.02 17.16
C LYS A 28 0.91 15.45 16.68
N VAL A 29 0.06 14.48 16.38
CA VAL A 29 -1.29 14.69 15.86
C VAL A 29 -2.29 14.04 16.81
N THR A 30 -3.32 14.78 17.19
CA THR A 30 -4.45 14.24 17.97
C THR A 30 -5.60 13.96 16.99
N GLY A 31 -6.13 12.74 17.04
CA GLY A 31 -7.17 12.28 16.13
C GLY A 31 -8.53 12.91 16.39
N SER A 32 -9.31 12.98 15.32
CA SER A 32 -10.69 13.46 15.31
C SER A 32 -11.64 12.49 14.60
N SER A 33 -11.20 11.26 14.32
CA SER A 33 -11.89 10.28 13.46
C SER A 33 -12.12 10.74 12.02
N GLU A 34 -11.44 11.81 11.61
CA GLU A 34 -11.41 12.33 10.24
C GLU A 34 -9.98 12.29 9.71
N TRP A 35 -9.81 12.42 8.40
CA TRP A 35 -8.50 12.53 7.78
C TRP A 35 -7.84 13.87 8.16
N ILE A 36 -6.66 13.79 8.76
CA ILE A 36 -5.85 14.94 9.16
C ILE A 36 -4.64 15.01 8.24
N TYR A 37 -4.49 16.11 7.52
CA TYR A 37 -3.34 16.37 6.67
C TYR A 37 -2.24 17.08 7.45
N VAL A 38 -1.01 16.56 7.37
CA VAL A 38 0.20 17.17 7.95
C VAL A 38 1.26 17.33 6.88
N THR A 39 2.02 18.42 6.99
CA THR A 39 3.14 18.71 6.10
C THR A 39 4.39 19.04 6.89
N HIS A 40 5.52 18.88 6.21
CA HIS A 40 6.83 19.26 6.70
C HIS A 40 7.69 19.82 5.57
N GLU A 41 8.41 20.90 5.88
CA GLU A 41 9.33 21.56 4.94
C GLU A 41 10.76 21.12 5.24
N TYR A 42 11.43 20.58 4.23
CA TYR A 42 12.84 20.23 4.30
C TYR A 42 13.71 21.37 3.77
N PRO A 43 14.86 21.63 4.43
CA PRO A 43 15.76 22.70 4.03
C PRO A 43 16.52 22.39 2.73
N LYS A 44 16.63 21.10 2.34
CA LYS A 44 17.35 20.62 1.15
C LYS A 44 16.66 19.36 0.59
N PRO A 45 16.70 19.13 -0.73
CA PRO A 45 16.00 18.01 -1.38
C PRO A 45 16.78 16.68 -1.34
N ILE A 46 18.10 16.73 -1.13
CA ILE A 46 19.01 15.60 -1.44
C ILE A 46 19.28 14.71 -0.23
N LEU A 47 18.28 14.43 0.60
CA LEU A 47 18.44 13.49 1.71
C LEU A 47 17.37 12.42 1.65
N LEU A 48 17.84 11.19 1.78
CA LEU A 48 17.05 9.98 1.90
C LEU A 48 16.44 9.95 3.31
N TYR A 49 15.25 10.54 3.46
CA TYR A 49 14.57 10.56 4.76
C TYR A 49 13.80 9.25 4.97
N VAL A 50 13.82 8.78 6.22
CA VAL A 50 12.98 7.68 6.68
C VAL A 50 11.83 8.30 7.46
N ILE A 51 10.62 8.20 6.92
CA ILE A 51 9.43 8.65 7.63
C ILE A 51 8.97 7.51 8.53
N ARG A 52 8.83 7.78 9.83
CA ARG A 52 8.26 6.81 10.77
C ARG A 52 6.95 7.32 11.32
N ILE A 53 6.02 6.39 11.50
CA ILE A 53 4.79 6.67 12.23
C ILE A 53 4.61 5.69 13.39
N SER A 54 4.25 6.24 14.54
CA SER A 54 3.99 5.48 15.75
C SER A 54 2.79 6.07 16.50
N THR A 55 2.04 5.22 17.18
CA THR A 55 0.91 5.64 18.01
C THR A 55 1.19 5.46 19.50
N GLU A 56 0.51 6.23 20.36
CA GLU A 56 0.60 6.03 21.82
C GLU A 56 -0.18 4.77 22.26
N GLU A 57 -1.27 4.46 21.55
CA GLU A 57 -2.07 3.25 21.73
C GLU A 57 -2.11 2.42 20.44
N ASP A 58 -2.12 1.09 20.58
CA ASP A 58 -2.08 0.14 19.45
C ASP A 58 -3.25 0.31 18.47
N ASP A 59 -4.41 0.77 18.95
CA ASP A 59 -5.66 0.87 18.20
C ASP A 59 -5.99 2.27 17.67
N ALA A 60 -5.01 3.19 17.68
CA ALA A 60 -5.18 4.60 17.40
C ALA A 60 -5.31 4.96 15.91
N LEU A 61 -4.46 4.39 15.04
CA LEU A 61 -4.33 4.78 13.63
C LEU A 61 -5.00 3.73 12.73
N TRP A 62 -5.97 4.15 11.93
CA TRP A 62 -6.69 3.28 10.99
C TRP A 62 -6.27 3.48 9.54
N GLY A 63 -5.83 4.68 9.18
CA GLY A 63 -5.46 5.01 7.81
C GLY A 63 -4.22 5.87 7.74
N PHE A 64 -3.36 5.57 6.78
CA PHE A 64 -2.25 6.41 6.37
C PHE A 64 -2.29 6.55 4.86
N GLN A 65 -2.12 7.77 4.36
CA GLN A 65 -1.95 8.02 2.93
C GLN A 65 -0.87 9.06 2.71
N ASP A 66 0.08 8.73 1.85
CA ASP A 66 1.05 9.66 1.31
C ASP A 66 0.35 10.65 0.36
N ALA A 67 0.79 11.91 0.30
CA ALA A 67 0.04 12.94 -0.43
C ALA A 67 0.89 13.81 -1.33
N MET A 68 1.99 14.39 -0.82
CA MET A 68 2.83 15.30 -1.59
C MET A 68 4.30 14.97 -1.33
N HIS A 69 5.07 14.77 -2.41
CA HIS A 69 6.51 14.49 -2.36
C HIS A 69 7.25 15.41 -3.32
N GLU A 70 7.78 16.53 -2.81
CA GLU A 70 8.86 17.25 -3.50
C GLU A 70 10.25 16.70 -3.08
N VAL A 71 10.25 15.64 -2.26
CA VAL A 71 11.42 14.97 -1.70
C VAL A 71 11.24 13.46 -1.83
N ASP A 72 12.31 12.76 -2.21
CA ASP A 72 12.32 11.29 -2.23
C ASP A 72 12.33 10.75 -0.79
N VAL A 73 11.34 9.91 -0.46
CA VAL A 73 11.30 9.14 0.79
C VAL A 73 12.05 7.83 0.56
N LEU A 74 13.08 7.56 1.35
CA LEU A 74 13.86 6.32 1.22
C LEU A 74 13.08 5.11 1.72
N ASP A 75 12.46 5.29 2.88
CA ASP A 75 11.80 4.21 3.61
C ASP A 75 10.66 4.78 4.44
N PHE A 76 9.67 3.93 4.67
CA PHE A 76 8.49 4.25 5.46
C PHE A 76 8.28 3.15 6.50
N ASP A 77 8.37 3.53 7.77
CA ASP A 77 8.21 2.63 8.91
C ASP A 77 6.84 2.85 9.55
N CYS A 78 5.97 1.85 9.40
CA CYS A 78 4.65 1.80 10.04
C CYS A 78 4.52 0.66 11.06
N SER A 79 5.65 0.12 11.53
CA SER A 79 5.68 -0.98 12.50
C SER A 79 5.06 -0.60 13.85
N GLY A 80 5.07 0.69 14.20
CA GLY A 80 4.45 1.25 15.40
C GLY A 80 2.94 1.51 15.27
N CYS A 81 2.25 0.96 14.26
CA CYS A 81 0.83 1.19 13.99
C CYS A 81 0.08 -0.14 13.71
N PRO A 82 -0.07 -1.03 14.71
CA PRO A 82 -0.60 -2.38 14.49
C PRO A 82 -2.08 -2.41 14.06
N SER A 83 -2.87 -1.37 14.37
CA SER A 83 -4.28 -1.27 13.94
C SER A 83 -4.51 -0.70 12.55
N LEU A 84 -3.44 -0.45 11.77
CA LEU A 84 -3.57 0.15 10.45
C LEU A 84 -4.43 -0.74 9.54
N ARG A 85 -5.50 -0.17 8.97
CA ARG A 85 -6.44 -0.84 8.06
C ARG A 85 -6.27 -0.40 6.62
N PHE A 86 -5.85 0.84 6.42
CA PHE A 86 -5.56 1.38 5.10
C PHE A 86 -4.17 2.00 5.06
N LEU A 87 -3.38 1.59 4.08
CA LEU A 87 -2.07 2.17 3.78
C LEU A 87 -2.04 2.56 2.31
N GLY A 88 -1.83 3.85 2.05
CA GLY A 88 -1.49 4.41 0.75
C GLY A 88 -0.08 4.99 0.77
N PHE A 89 0.79 4.49 -0.09
CA PHE A 89 2.12 5.06 -0.30
C PHE A 89 2.55 4.93 -1.76
N SER A 90 3.35 5.88 -2.25
CA SER A 90 3.93 5.82 -3.59
C SER A 90 5.46 5.88 -3.56
N TYR A 91 6.13 5.36 -4.60
CA TYR A 91 7.58 5.51 -4.83
C TYR A 91 8.55 4.82 -3.85
N LEU A 92 8.07 3.91 -3.00
CA LEU A 92 8.95 3.19 -2.05
C LEU A 92 9.89 2.18 -2.74
N GLU A 93 11.13 2.10 -2.25
CA GLU A 93 12.07 1.03 -2.64
C GLU A 93 11.80 -0.28 -1.89
N LYS A 94 11.23 -0.19 -0.68
CA LYS A 94 10.85 -1.31 0.19
C LYS A 94 9.62 -0.95 1.00
N LEU A 95 8.85 -1.96 1.37
CA LEU A 95 7.70 -1.80 2.25
C LEU A 95 7.61 -3.04 3.16
N ASP A 96 7.62 -2.81 4.46
CA ASP A 96 7.38 -3.83 5.49
C ASP A 96 6.04 -3.54 6.17
N VAL A 97 5.09 -4.47 6.00
CA VAL A 97 3.75 -4.42 6.60
C VAL A 97 3.47 -5.63 7.50
N SER A 98 4.53 -6.31 7.96
CA SER A 98 4.42 -7.56 8.74
C SER A 98 3.77 -7.36 10.12
N CYS A 99 3.85 -6.15 10.69
CA CYS A 99 3.20 -5.78 11.94
C CYS A 99 1.73 -5.32 11.76
N ASN A 100 1.28 -5.05 10.53
CA ASN A 100 -0.04 -4.48 10.25
C ASN A 100 -1.05 -5.59 9.94
N LEU A 101 -1.32 -6.44 10.93
CA LEU A 101 -2.14 -7.67 10.78
C LEU A 101 -3.60 -7.39 10.41
N HIS A 102 -4.08 -6.18 10.67
CA HIS A 102 -5.44 -5.73 10.35
C HIS A 102 -5.55 -4.94 9.05
N LEU A 103 -4.49 -4.94 8.22
CA LEU A 103 -4.47 -4.21 6.95
C LEU A 103 -5.52 -4.80 5.99
N GLU A 104 -6.46 -3.96 5.57
CA GLU A 104 -7.58 -4.31 4.67
C GLU A 104 -7.37 -3.77 3.25
N ARG A 105 -6.74 -2.60 3.12
CA ARG A 105 -6.47 -1.95 1.83
C ARG A 105 -5.01 -1.50 1.79
N LEU A 106 -4.27 -1.96 0.79
CA LEU A 106 -2.92 -1.51 0.50
C LEU A 106 -2.89 -0.90 -0.91
N VAL A 107 -2.47 0.36 -0.99
CA VAL A 107 -2.16 1.07 -2.24
C VAL A 107 -0.67 1.41 -2.19
N CYS A 108 0.11 0.82 -3.09
CA CYS A 108 1.57 0.92 -3.13
C CYS A 108 2.05 1.21 -4.55
N ASN A 109 1.50 2.27 -5.14
CA ASN A 109 1.70 2.58 -6.56
C ASN A 109 3.12 3.09 -6.84
N GLU A 110 3.61 2.88 -8.05
CA GLU A 110 4.92 3.36 -8.48
C GLU A 110 6.10 2.84 -7.62
N GLY A 111 5.87 1.71 -6.94
CA GLY A 111 6.85 1.02 -6.12
C GLY A 111 8.07 0.54 -6.92
N ARG A 112 9.24 0.69 -6.32
CA ARG A 112 10.54 0.25 -6.88
C ARG A 112 11.04 -1.04 -6.24
N PHE A 113 10.21 -1.67 -5.40
CA PHE A 113 10.51 -2.95 -4.78
C PHE A 113 10.52 -4.09 -5.81
N THR A 114 11.35 -5.10 -5.55
CA THR A 114 11.42 -6.32 -6.37
C THR A 114 10.50 -7.42 -5.85
N THR A 115 10.20 -7.38 -4.56
CA THR A 115 9.34 -8.30 -3.83
C THR A 115 8.46 -7.51 -2.88
N LEU A 116 7.24 -7.99 -2.65
CA LEU A 116 6.32 -7.48 -1.64
C LEU A 116 5.82 -8.68 -0.83
N ASP A 117 6.19 -8.75 0.45
CA ASP A 117 5.76 -9.81 1.35
C ASP A 117 4.45 -9.41 2.04
N LEU A 118 3.39 -10.17 1.78
CA LEU A 118 2.06 -9.98 2.37
C LEU A 118 1.62 -11.22 3.16
N SER A 119 2.56 -12.07 3.55
CA SER A 119 2.28 -13.36 4.20
C SER A 119 1.55 -13.24 5.53
N GLN A 120 1.66 -12.10 6.22
CA GLN A 120 0.99 -11.80 7.49
C GLN A 120 -0.34 -11.04 7.33
N ASN A 121 -0.66 -10.54 6.14
CA ASN A 121 -1.81 -9.65 5.91
C ASN A 121 -3.03 -10.44 5.44
N ALA A 122 -3.49 -11.41 6.24
CA ALA A 122 -4.62 -12.29 5.89
C ALA A 122 -5.98 -11.55 5.78
N GLU A 123 -6.08 -10.36 6.38
CA GLU A 123 -7.28 -9.51 6.34
C GLU A 123 -7.34 -8.61 5.09
N LEU A 124 -6.32 -8.63 4.23
CA LEU A 124 -6.24 -7.78 3.05
C LEU A 124 -7.36 -8.10 2.06
N LYS A 125 -8.14 -7.08 1.69
CA LYS A 125 -9.27 -7.14 0.75
C LYS A 125 -8.97 -6.48 -0.58
N MET A 126 -8.08 -5.49 -0.59
CA MET A 126 -7.67 -4.78 -1.80
C MET A 126 -6.17 -4.55 -1.81
N LEU A 127 -5.54 -4.92 -2.92
CA LEU A 127 -4.16 -4.60 -3.24
C LEU A 127 -4.12 -3.82 -4.56
N ASP A 128 -3.65 -2.58 -4.51
CA ASP A 128 -3.25 -1.82 -5.69
C ASP A 128 -1.73 -1.59 -5.65
N CYS A 129 -1.05 -2.12 -6.67
CA CYS A 129 0.38 -1.98 -6.88
C CYS A 129 0.68 -1.57 -8.32
N HIS A 130 -0.16 -0.69 -8.88
CA HIS A 130 0.01 -0.16 -10.23
C HIS A 130 1.42 0.43 -10.46
N TYR A 131 1.97 0.18 -11.65
CA TYR A 131 3.25 0.73 -12.09
C TYR A 131 4.42 0.35 -11.18
N CYS A 132 4.50 -0.90 -10.73
CA CYS A 132 5.67 -1.44 -10.03
C CYS A 132 6.56 -2.23 -11.01
N PRO A 133 7.41 -1.58 -11.84
CA PRO A 133 8.08 -2.24 -12.96
C PRO A 133 9.16 -3.25 -12.53
N LYS A 134 9.63 -3.18 -11.28
CA LYS A 134 10.66 -4.08 -10.73
C LYS A 134 10.08 -5.30 -10.00
N LEU A 135 8.77 -5.30 -9.72
CA LEU A 135 8.11 -6.40 -9.04
C LEU A 135 8.06 -7.63 -9.97
N VAL A 136 8.66 -8.73 -9.54
CA VAL A 136 8.80 -9.93 -10.39
C VAL A 136 7.80 -11.04 -10.09
N SER A 137 7.35 -11.13 -8.83
CA SER A 137 6.39 -12.12 -8.38
C SER A 137 5.61 -11.61 -7.16
N LEU A 138 4.35 -12.05 -7.05
CA LEU A 138 3.51 -11.84 -5.88
C LEU A 138 3.03 -13.18 -5.33
N ASP A 139 3.31 -13.44 -4.05
CA ASP A 139 2.71 -14.54 -3.31
C ASP A 139 1.56 -14.01 -2.44
N LEU A 140 0.33 -14.33 -2.85
CA LEU A 140 -0.91 -13.91 -2.19
C LEU A 140 -1.63 -15.13 -1.60
N THR A 141 -0.93 -16.22 -1.33
CA THR A 141 -1.54 -17.47 -0.82
C THR A 141 -2.10 -17.33 0.60
N SER A 142 -1.58 -16.40 1.40
CA SER A 142 -2.13 -16.04 2.72
C SER A 142 -3.29 -15.04 2.66
N CYS A 143 -3.45 -14.30 1.57
CA CYS A 143 -4.42 -13.21 1.42
C CYS A 143 -5.78 -13.74 0.94
N ASN A 144 -6.37 -14.69 1.67
CA ASN A 144 -7.59 -15.38 1.25
C ASN A 144 -8.83 -14.49 1.19
N ARG A 145 -8.81 -13.32 1.84
CA ARG A 145 -9.88 -12.31 1.80
C ARG A 145 -9.72 -11.27 0.68
N LEU A 146 -8.66 -11.38 -0.13
CA LEU A 146 -8.40 -10.44 -1.21
C LEU A 146 -9.50 -10.54 -2.27
N GLU A 147 -10.25 -9.46 -2.46
CA GLU A 147 -11.34 -9.35 -3.42
C GLU A 147 -10.89 -8.63 -4.70
N ARG A 148 -9.95 -7.68 -4.58
CA ARG A 148 -9.47 -6.85 -5.70
C ARG A 148 -7.94 -6.82 -5.77
N LEU A 149 -7.41 -7.08 -6.96
CA LEU A 149 -5.98 -6.99 -7.26
C LEU A 149 -5.73 -6.12 -8.50
N ASN A 150 -5.03 -5.00 -8.32
CA ASN A 150 -4.51 -4.20 -9.43
C ASN A 150 -2.99 -4.28 -9.45
N CYS A 151 -2.43 -4.81 -10.53
CA CYS A 151 -1.01 -4.85 -10.83
C CYS A 151 -0.71 -4.39 -12.27
N TRP A 152 -1.57 -3.53 -12.82
CA TRP A 152 -1.39 -2.94 -14.14
C TRP A 152 -0.02 -2.26 -14.26
N LEU A 153 0.61 -2.36 -15.44
CA LEU A 153 1.94 -1.81 -15.74
C LEU A 153 3.09 -2.35 -14.85
N CYS A 154 2.90 -3.49 -14.17
CA CYS A 154 4.01 -4.21 -13.54
C CYS A 154 4.78 -5.03 -14.57
N GLY A 155 5.56 -4.36 -15.42
CA GLY A 155 6.19 -4.95 -16.61
C GLY A 155 7.16 -6.12 -16.38
N SER A 156 7.63 -6.35 -15.15
CA SER A 156 8.47 -7.53 -14.82
C SER A 156 7.71 -8.65 -14.09
N LEU A 157 6.44 -8.43 -13.75
CA LEU A 157 5.65 -9.37 -12.96
C LEU A 157 5.29 -10.58 -13.82
N PHE A 158 5.91 -11.72 -13.54
CA PHE A 158 5.71 -12.93 -14.33
C PHE A 158 4.94 -14.04 -13.60
N HIS A 159 4.74 -13.89 -12.28
CA HIS A 159 4.05 -14.88 -11.48
C HIS A 159 3.21 -14.27 -10.37
N ILE A 160 1.97 -14.73 -10.27
CA ILE A 160 1.10 -14.52 -9.12
C ILE A 160 0.71 -15.89 -8.58
N ALA A 161 0.93 -16.10 -7.28
CA ALA A 161 0.47 -17.26 -6.54
C ALA A 161 -0.75 -16.88 -5.70
N LEU A 162 -1.80 -17.68 -5.78
CA LEU A 162 -3.04 -17.53 -5.03
C LEU A 162 -3.41 -18.91 -4.48
N SER A 163 -4.10 -18.94 -3.35
CA SER A 163 -4.63 -20.20 -2.81
C SER A 163 -5.92 -20.59 -3.55
N ASN A 164 -6.32 -21.86 -3.44
CA ASN A 164 -7.61 -22.32 -3.94
C ASN A 164 -8.80 -21.72 -3.15
N GLN A 165 -8.58 -21.20 -1.94
CA GLN A 165 -9.60 -20.56 -1.10
C GLN A 165 -9.77 -19.06 -1.41
N SER A 166 -8.94 -18.51 -2.32
CA SER A 166 -9.00 -17.10 -2.69
C SER A 166 -10.39 -16.67 -3.11
N VAL A 167 -10.89 -15.58 -2.53
CA VAL A 167 -12.18 -14.96 -2.90
C VAL A 167 -12.04 -13.87 -3.96
N LEU A 168 -10.91 -13.80 -4.67
CA LEU A 168 -10.62 -12.75 -5.65
C LEU A 168 -11.73 -12.64 -6.71
N LYS A 169 -12.30 -11.44 -6.85
CA LYS A 169 -13.42 -11.14 -7.76
C LYS A 169 -12.98 -10.27 -8.93
N GLU A 170 -12.04 -9.37 -8.69
CA GLU A 170 -11.59 -8.40 -9.69
C GLU A 170 -10.07 -8.43 -9.79
N VAL A 171 -9.57 -8.44 -11.03
CA VAL A 171 -8.13 -8.36 -11.30
C VAL A 171 -7.86 -7.46 -12.51
N ASN A 172 -6.89 -6.55 -12.37
CA ASN A 172 -6.28 -5.82 -13.47
C ASN A 172 -4.79 -6.14 -13.51
N TYR A 173 -4.36 -6.83 -14.57
CA TYR A 173 -2.97 -7.27 -14.76
C TYR A 173 -2.43 -6.88 -16.15
N GLY A 174 -3.03 -5.89 -16.81
CA GLY A 174 -2.56 -5.44 -18.12
C GLY A 174 -1.09 -4.99 -18.07
N ASP A 175 -0.38 -5.15 -19.19
CA ASP A 175 1.03 -4.75 -19.31
C ASP A 175 1.95 -5.42 -18.25
N THR A 176 1.63 -6.66 -17.87
CA THR A 176 2.49 -7.56 -17.08
C THR A 176 3.16 -8.61 -17.97
N CYS A 177 4.09 -9.38 -17.42
CA CYS A 177 4.76 -10.50 -18.10
C CYS A 177 4.28 -11.87 -17.58
N LEU A 178 3.02 -11.96 -17.13
CA LEU A 178 2.50 -13.17 -16.48
C LEU A 178 2.63 -14.39 -17.40
N ARG A 179 3.07 -15.51 -16.82
CA ARG A 179 3.09 -16.78 -17.53
C ARG A 179 1.66 -17.27 -17.72
N GLU A 180 1.41 -17.93 -18.85
CA GLU A 180 0.12 -18.54 -19.22
C GLU A 180 -0.53 -19.35 -18.07
N LYS A 181 0.27 -20.09 -17.29
CA LYS A 181 -0.24 -20.85 -16.13
C LYS A 181 -0.83 -19.96 -15.04
N SER A 182 -0.19 -18.83 -14.73
CA SER A 182 -0.67 -17.87 -13.75
C SER A 182 -1.92 -17.16 -14.26
N GLU A 183 -1.93 -16.72 -15.52
CA GLU A 183 -3.12 -16.12 -16.14
C GLU A 183 -4.31 -17.07 -16.13
N LYS A 184 -4.13 -18.32 -16.58
CA LYS A 184 -5.18 -19.35 -16.53
C LYS A 184 -5.65 -19.66 -15.12
N HIS A 185 -4.79 -19.49 -14.11
CA HIS A 185 -5.21 -19.65 -12.72
C HIS A 185 -6.09 -18.47 -12.26
N LEU A 186 -5.67 -17.24 -12.56
CA LEU A 186 -6.45 -16.03 -12.28
C LEU A 186 -7.83 -16.09 -12.94
N LEU A 187 -7.88 -16.31 -14.26
CA LEU A 187 -9.13 -16.37 -15.02
C LEU A 187 -10.11 -17.41 -14.47
N ARG A 188 -9.62 -18.58 -14.05
CA ARG A 188 -10.47 -19.61 -13.42
C ARG A 188 -11.00 -19.19 -12.06
N LEU A 189 -10.22 -18.46 -11.26
CA LEU A 189 -10.69 -17.96 -9.97
C LEU A 189 -11.74 -16.87 -10.16
N ILE A 190 -11.54 -15.94 -11.10
CA ILE A 190 -12.50 -14.87 -11.42
C ILE A 190 -13.81 -15.46 -11.95
N ASP A 191 -13.75 -16.40 -12.91
CA ASP A 191 -14.93 -17.09 -13.45
C ASP A 191 -15.72 -17.83 -12.36
N ARG A 192 -15.00 -18.47 -11.42
CA ARG A 192 -15.61 -19.16 -10.27
C ARG A 192 -16.24 -18.19 -9.26
N ASN A 193 -15.57 -17.09 -8.96
CA ASN A 193 -15.95 -16.17 -7.88
C ASN A 193 -16.97 -15.10 -8.33
N GLY A 194 -17.11 -14.90 -9.64
CA GLY A 194 -18.17 -14.10 -10.25
C GLY A 194 -18.01 -12.60 -10.04
N GLU A 195 -17.28 -11.93 -10.94
CA GLU A 195 -17.48 -10.57 -11.45
C GLU A 195 -16.46 -10.32 -12.58
N ALA A 196 -16.79 -9.46 -13.55
CA ALA A 196 -16.17 -9.42 -14.88
C ALA A 196 -14.66 -9.07 -14.90
N LEU A 197 -13.95 -9.58 -15.91
CA LEU A 197 -12.62 -9.10 -16.30
C LEU A 197 -12.72 -7.65 -16.79
N PHE A 198 -12.02 -6.73 -16.14
CA PHE A 198 -11.82 -5.38 -16.66
C PHE A 198 -10.72 -5.41 -17.73
N ASP A 199 -11.12 -5.63 -18.99
CA ASP A 199 -10.23 -5.38 -20.13
C ASP A 199 -10.39 -3.93 -20.63
N SER A 200 -9.38 -3.14 -20.30
CA SER A 200 -8.96 -1.85 -20.90
C SER A 200 -9.83 -0.60 -20.65
N LEU A 201 -9.11 0.48 -20.31
CA LEU A 201 -9.52 1.89 -20.19
C LEU A 201 -10.09 2.33 -18.83
N PHE A 202 -9.15 2.62 -17.91
CA PHE A 202 -9.02 3.91 -17.22
C PHE A 202 -10.33 4.56 -16.70
N ASN A 203 -10.58 4.44 -15.38
CA ASN A 203 -11.04 5.51 -14.46
C ASN A 203 -11.76 4.90 -13.25
N MET A 204 -11.04 4.62 -12.16
CA MET A 204 -11.63 4.57 -10.81
C MET A 204 -10.56 4.96 -9.78
N TRP A 205 -10.23 6.25 -9.74
CA TRP A 205 -9.68 6.88 -8.54
C TRP A 205 -10.79 7.72 -7.92
N ASN A 206 -10.95 7.61 -6.60
CA ASN A 206 -11.95 8.21 -5.70
C ASN A 206 -13.18 7.33 -5.45
N ASP A 207 -13.04 6.42 -4.48
CA ASP A 207 -13.99 6.23 -3.37
C ASP A 207 -13.27 5.61 -2.15
#